data_AF-S7WAC0-F1
#
_entry.id   AF-S7WAC0-F1
#
_cell.length_a   1.000
_cell.length_b   1.000
_cell.length_c   1.000
_cell.angle_alpha   90.00
_cell.angle_beta   90.00
_cell.angle_gamma   90.00
#
_symmetry.space_group_name_H-M   'P 1'
#
loop_
_entity.id
_entity.type
_entity.pdbx_description
1 polymer ?
#
loop_
_entity_poly.entity_id
_entity_poly.type
_entity_poly.pdbx_seq_one_letter_code
_entity_poly.pdbx_strand_id
1 'polypeptide(L)'
;MKLTYEEKDIYIIKSKNLPKYIIGEDDAYMITSDNENTKGYKIKSSSFSNTILIKDKNKIYKVKKLYELEDINIDLSQFLFNLEQSTLDKIHYYTFDEIECKYGLSHHQIYELSKKYRFVIKENMFFILKYNVILEILTYYDSILKLGDNIDEEMDIYPEFVKQWVKKYYNEKELVVYEQIVNFLQNKYGEYNNLLEYDFILDYIKNKIQRDKCKQ
;
A
#
# COMPACT_ATOMS: atom_id res chain seq x y z
N MET A 1 -43.78 -16.16 29.12
CA MET A 1 -43.09 -15.17 28.26
C MET A 1 -43.15 -15.69 26.82
N LYS A 2 -43.76 -14.95 25.88
CA LYS A 2 -44.00 -15.43 24.49
C LYS A 2 -42.77 -15.12 23.62
N LEU A 3 -42.24 -16.12 22.93
CA LEU A 3 -41.13 -15.93 21.98
C LEU A 3 -41.66 -15.30 20.69
N THR A 4 -40.88 -14.39 20.10
CA THR A 4 -41.19 -13.72 18.83
C THR A 4 -40.11 -14.03 17.80
N TYR A 5 -40.54 -14.31 16.56
CA TYR A 5 -39.68 -14.67 15.44
C TYR A 5 -39.52 -13.49 14.48
N GLU A 6 -38.28 -13.19 14.11
CA GLU A 6 -37.94 -12.15 13.13
C GLU A 6 -36.89 -12.69 12.14
N GLU A 7 -36.99 -12.34 10.86
CA GLU A 7 -35.94 -12.63 9.86
C GLU A 7 -34.99 -11.42 9.76
N LYS A 8 -33.67 -11.66 9.80
CA LYS A 8 -32.66 -10.60 9.68
C LYS A 8 -31.43 -11.05 8.89
N ASP A 9 -30.79 -10.09 8.23
CA ASP A 9 -29.42 -10.21 7.76
C ASP A 9 -28.50 -10.01 8.96
N ILE A 10 -27.63 -10.99 9.26
CA ILE A 10 -26.78 -10.97 10.45
C ILE A 10 -25.31 -11.14 10.05
N TYR A 11 -24.49 -10.19 10.48
CA TYR A 11 -23.05 -10.27 10.37
C TYR A 11 -22.51 -11.10 11.53
N ILE A 12 -21.91 -12.25 11.24
CA ILE A 12 -21.27 -13.08 12.26
C ILE A 12 -19.77 -12.96 12.06
N ILE A 13 -19.17 -12.06 12.83
CA ILE A 13 -17.73 -11.87 12.85
C ILE A 13 -17.15 -12.82 13.90
N LYS A 14 -16.50 -13.89 13.46
CA LYS A 14 -15.69 -14.75 14.34
C LYS A 14 -14.33 -14.09 14.55
N SER A 15 -14.27 -13.10 15.44
CA SER A 15 -13.03 -12.39 15.77
C SER A 15 -12.80 -12.34 17.27
N LYS A 16 -11.53 -12.34 17.69
CA LYS A 16 -11.15 -11.99 19.07
C LYS A 16 -11.26 -10.47 19.32
N ASN A 17 -11.35 -9.67 18.26
CA ASN A 17 -11.25 -8.22 18.30
C ASN A 17 -12.53 -7.58 17.75
N LEU A 18 -12.95 -6.49 18.37
CA LEU A 18 -14.17 -5.78 18.00
C LEU A 18 -13.95 -4.88 16.77
N PRO A 19 -14.96 -4.75 15.90
CA PRO A 19 -14.93 -3.78 14.82
C PRO A 19 -14.89 -2.35 15.37
N LYS A 20 -14.09 -1.50 14.74
CA LYS A 20 -14.08 -0.05 14.95
C LYS A 20 -15.17 0.63 14.11
N TYR A 21 -15.25 0.29 12.83
CA TYR A 21 -16.31 0.71 11.91
C TYR A 21 -16.33 -0.14 10.63
N ILE A 22 -17.41 0.00 9.86
CA ILE A 22 -17.62 -0.59 8.54
C ILE A 22 -17.70 0.56 7.52
N ILE A 23 -17.02 0.42 6.38
CA ILE A 23 -16.91 1.43 5.32
C ILE A 23 -17.13 0.78 3.95
N GLY A 24 -17.59 1.56 2.96
CA GLY A 24 -17.81 1.11 1.57
C GLY A 24 -19.27 0.84 1.21
N GLU A 25 -19.67 1.23 -0.01
CA GLU A 25 -21.04 1.07 -0.55
C GLU A 25 -21.22 -0.23 -1.36
N ASP A 26 -20.29 -0.53 -2.28
CA ASP A 26 -20.33 -1.73 -3.14
C ASP A 26 -19.50 -2.91 -2.58
N ASP A 27 -18.35 -2.60 -2.00
CA ASP A 27 -17.48 -3.54 -1.28
C ASP A 27 -17.36 -3.05 0.16
N ALA A 28 -17.99 -3.75 1.10
CA ALA A 28 -17.91 -3.38 2.51
C ALA A 28 -16.60 -3.90 3.14
N TYR A 29 -15.91 -3.03 3.85
CA TYR A 29 -14.70 -3.34 4.60
C TYR A 29 -14.92 -3.06 6.09
N MET A 30 -14.16 -3.77 6.93
CA MET A 30 -14.21 -3.62 8.37
C MET A 30 -12.81 -3.33 8.90
N ILE A 31 -12.67 -2.25 9.66
CA ILE A 31 -11.43 -1.92 10.37
C ILE A 31 -11.58 -2.37 11.82
N THR A 32 -10.69 -3.23 12.32
CA THR A 32 -10.62 -3.59 13.74
C THR A 32 -9.76 -2.60 14.51
N SER A 33 -10.13 -2.26 15.74
CA SER A 33 -9.22 -1.52 16.64
C SER A 33 -8.55 -2.50 17.60
N ASP A 34 -7.30 -2.86 17.32
CA ASP A 34 -6.38 -3.26 18.38
C ASP A 34 -5.48 -2.07 18.67
N ASN A 35 -5.28 -1.77 19.96
CA ASN A 35 -4.48 -0.65 20.45
C ASN A 35 -3.02 -0.61 19.92
N GLU A 36 -2.57 -1.61 19.17
CA GLU A 36 -1.27 -1.60 18.48
C GLU A 36 -1.29 -2.16 17.05
N ASN A 37 -2.37 -2.83 16.58
CA ASN A 37 -2.43 -3.46 15.25
C ASN A 37 -3.84 -3.37 14.65
N THR A 38 -4.26 -2.15 14.34
CA THR A 38 -5.50 -1.92 13.57
C THR A 38 -5.39 -2.63 12.22
N LYS A 39 -6.35 -3.48 11.82
CA LYS A 39 -6.31 -4.23 10.54
C LYS A 39 -7.64 -4.12 9.81
N GLY A 40 -7.57 -3.97 8.49
CA GLY A 40 -8.68 -3.95 7.56
C GLY A 40 -8.99 -5.32 6.97
N TYR A 41 -10.28 -5.61 6.85
CA TYR A 41 -10.84 -6.87 6.33
C TYR A 41 -11.88 -6.57 5.26
N LYS A 42 -11.96 -7.39 4.21
CA LYS A 42 -13.07 -7.39 3.26
C LYS A 42 -14.22 -8.23 3.83
N ILE A 43 -15.44 -7.72 3.74
CA ILE A 43 -16.65 -8.46 4.14
C ILE A 43 -17.16 -9.23 2.92
N LYS A 44 -17.36 -10.54 3.07
CA LYS A 44 -17.82 -11.42 1.99
C LYS A 44 -19.02 -12.24 2.43
N SER A 45 -20.03 -12.34 1.56
CA SER A 45 -21.17 -13.22 1.81
C SER A 45 -20.72 -14.68 1.74
N SER A 46 -21.07 -15.45 2.77
CA SER A 46 -20.84 -16.89 2.85
C SER A 46 -22.16 -17.64 2.72
N SER A 47 -22.17 -18.67 1.87
CA SER A 47 -23.31 -19.57 1.74
C SER A 47 -23.28 -20.60 2.86
N PHE A 48 -24.43 -20.87 3.47
CA PHE A 48 -24.56 -21.87 4.52
C PHE A 48 -25.76 -22.77 4.25
N SER A 49 -25.62 -24.08 4.49
CA SER A 49 -26.66 -25.09 4.21
C SER A 49 -27.66 -25.28 5.34
N ASN A 50 -27.29 -24.87 6.55
CA ASN A 50 -28.04 -25.13 7.78
C ASN A 50 -28.94 -23.95 8.14
N THR A 51 -30.11 -24.17 8.74
CA THR A 51 -30.86 -23.02 9.30
C THR A 51 -30.15 -22.53 10.56
N ILE A 52 -29.68 -21.28 10.55
CA ILE A 52 -29.05 -20.64 11.71
C ILE A 52 -30.09 -19.77 12.43
N LEU A 53 -30.29 -20.03 13.72
CA LEU A 53 -31.17 -19.25 14.60
C LEU A 53 -30.35 -18.62 15.71
N ILE A 54 -30.50 -17.32 15.91
CA ILE A 54 -29.87 -16.57 17.01
C ILE A 54 -30.94 -16.17 18.00
N LYS A 55 -30.78 -16.59 19.26
CA LYS A 55 -31.67 -16.17 20.35
C LYS A 55 -31.05 -15.00 21.09
N ASP A 56 -31.80 -13.91 21.18
CA ASP A 56 -31.49 -12.77 22.04
C ASP A 56 -32.70 -12.49 22.95
N LYS A 57 -32.54 -12.74 24.24
CA LYS A 57 -33.62 -12.64 25.24
C LYS A 57 -34.86 -13.45 24.81
N ASN A 58 -35.94 -12.77 24.40
CA ASN A 58 -37.22 -13.36 23.99
C ASN A 58 -37.40 -13.41 22.46
N LYS A 59 -36.41 -12.94 21.70
CA LYS A 59 -36.46 -12.88 20.26
C LYS A 59 -35.61 -14.00 19.69
N ILE A 60 -36.13 -14.63 18.64
CA ILE A 60 -35.39 -15.58 17.81
C ILE A 60 -35.26 -14.95 16.43
N TYR A 61 -34.02 -14.75 16.01
CA TYR A 61 -33.69 -14.27 14.69
C TYR A 61 -33.29 -15.43 13.80
N LYS A 62 -33.97 -15.57 12.67
CA LYS A 62 -33.53 -16.48 11.61
C LYS A 62 -32.56 -15.72 10.71
N VAL A 63 -31.35 -16.26 10.58
CA VAL A 63 -30.29 -15.69 9.75
C VAL A 63 -30.62 -15.97 8.28
N LYS A 64 -30.71 -14.92 7.47
CA LYS A 64 -30.93 -15.03 6.03
C LYS A 64 -29.63 -15.10 5.24
N LYS A 65 -28.63 -14.33 5.67
CA LYS A 65 -27.31 -14.24 5.06
C LYS A 65 -26.25 -14.26 6.15
N LEU A 66 -25.15 -14.95 5.86
CA LEU A 66 -23.95 -14.98 6.68
C LEU A 66 -22.87 -14.18 5.96
N TYR A 67 -22.13 -13.39 6.72
CA TYR A 67 -20.97 -12.66 6.21
C TYR A 67 -19.73 -13.07 7.00
N GLU A 68 -18.63 -13.25 6.30
CA GLU A 68 -17.32 -13.59 6.85
C GLU A 68 -16.32 -12.46 6.54
N LEU A 69 -15.25 -12.41 7.33
CA LEU A 69 -14.14 -11.49 7.13
C LEU A 69 -13.02 -12.20 6.39
N GLU A 70 -12.58 -11.58 5.30
CA GLU A 70 -11.44 -12.01 4.51
C GLU A 70 -10.30 -11.00 4.70
N ASP A 71 -9.07 -11.49 4.90
CA ASP A 71 -7.90 -10.62 4.94
C ASP A 71 -7.77 -9.89 3.59
N ILE A 72 -7.56 -8.57 3.65
CA ILE A 72 -7.32 -7.79 2.43
C ILE A 72 -5.90 -8.09 1.94
N ASN A 73 -5.80 -9.00 0.98
CA ASN A 73 -4.61 -9.15 0.15
C ASN A 73 -4.70 -8.16 -1.01
N ILE A 74 -4.04 -7.02 -0.85
CA ILE A 74 -3.95 -6.03 -1.91
C ILE A 74 -3.06 -6.58 -3.02
N ASP A 75 -3.53 -6.54 -4.26
CA ASP A 75 -2.63 -6.56 -5.41
C ASP A 75 -1.89 -5.22 -5.43
N LEU A 76 -0.66 -5.24 -4.91
CA LEU A 76 0.16 -4.06 -4.74
C LEU A 76 0.52 -3.40 -6.08
N SER A 77 0.56 -4.19 -7.16
CA SER A 77 0.77 -3.67 -8.51
C SER A 77 -0.42 -2.83 -8.97
N GLN A 78 -1.64 -3.34 -8.76
CA GLN A 78 -2.86 -2.60 -9.06
C GLN A 78 -3.05 -1.39 -8.15
N PHE A 79 -2.75 -1.54 -6.85
CA PHE A 79 -2.83 -0.44 -5.89
C PHE A 79 -1.91 0.72 -6.29
N LEU A 80 -0.65 0.42 -6.62
CA LEU A 80 0.31 1.43 -7.08
C LEU A 80 -0.03 1.99 -8.46
N PHE A 81 -0.60 1.18 -9.35
CA PHE A 81 -1.06 1.65 -10.67
C PHE A 81 -2.23 2.63 -10.56
N ASN A 82 -3.12 2.39 -9.61
CA ASN A 82 -4.31 3.22 -9.39
C ASN A 82 -4.03 4.52 -8.62
N LEU A 83 -2.80 4.72 -8.14
CA LEU A 83 -2.36 5.93 -7.45
C LEU A 83 -1.42 6.71 -8.35
N GLU A 84 -1.70 8.00 -8.53
CA GLU A 84 -0.87 8.91 -9.29
C GLU A 84 0.48 9.10 -8.60
N GLN A 85 1.56 8.87 -9.35
CA GLN A 85 2.91 9.04 -8.84
C GLN A 85 3.37 10.50 -9.04
N SER A 86 3.91 11.08 -7.98
CA SER A 86 4.42 12.44 -7.93
C SER A 86 5.67 12.60 -8.78
N THR A 87 5.70 13.68 -9.57
CA THR A 87 6.87 14.18 -10.27
C THR A 87 7.43 15.40 -9.55
N LEU A 88 8.58 15.91 -10.01
CA LEU A 88 9.16 17.17 -9.54
C LEU A 88 8.16 18.33 -9.60
N ASP A 89 7.49 18.47 -10.73
CA ASP A 89 6.62 19.62 -11.00
C ASP A 89 5.19 19.46 -10.43
N LYS A 90 4.86 18.27 -9.94
CA LYS A 90 3.50 17.95 -9.49
C LYS A 90 3.52 16.86 -8.43
N ILE A 91 3.27 17.28 -7.19
CA ILE A 91 3.11 16.37 -6.06
C ILE A 91 1.64 15.99 -5.91
N HIS A 92 1.38 14.69 -5.96
CA HIS A 92 0.08 14.07 -5.76
C HIS A 92 0.03 13.49 -4.36
N TYR A 93 -0.77 14.12 -3.49
CA TYR A 93 -0.94 13.70 -2.10
C TYR A 93 -2.19 12.84 -1.94
N TYR A 94 -2.08 11.86 -1.07
CA TYR A 94 -3.17 11.01 -0.60
C TYR A 94 -3.22 11.07 0.92
N THR A 95 -4.41 11.29 1.47
CA THR A 95 -4.64 11.16 2.90
C THR A 95 -4.81 9.67 3.26
N PHE A 96 -4.52 9.34 4.51
CA PHE A 96 -4.72 7.97 4.98
C PHE A 96 -6.21 7.58 4.95
N ASP A 97 -7.10 8.54 5.22
CA ASP A 97 -8.54 8.34 5.23
C ASP A 97 -9.08 8.05 3.82
N GLU A 98 -8.56 8.72 2.78
CA GLU A 98 -8.92 8.42 1.39
C GLU A 98 -8.57 6.99 1.00
N ILE A 99 -7.39 6.51 1.38
CA ILE A 99 -6.96 5.13 1.09
C ILE A 99 -7.74 4.12 1.91
N GLU A 100 -7.98 4.43 3.18
CA GLU A 100 -8.80 3.59 4.03
C GLU A 100 -10.20 3.43 3.43
N CYS A 101 -10.84 4.52 3.02
CA CYS A 101 -12.17 4.49 2.40
C CYS A 101 -12.18 3.72 1.07
N LYS A 102 -11.15 3.89 0.25
CA LYS A 102 -11.10 3.31 -1.11
C LYS A 102 -10.66 1.84 -1.13
N TYR A 103 -9.81 1.43 -0.19
CA TYR A 103 -9.16 0.12 -0.22
C TYR A 103 -9.35 -0.69 1.06
N GLY A 104 -10.06 -0.14 2.06
CA GLY A 104 -10.35 -0.82 3.32
C GLY A 104 -9.13 -1.03 4.21
N LEU A 105 -8.05 -0.28 4.02
CA LEU A 105 -6.78 -0.47 4.74
C LEU A 105 -6.70 0.38 5.98
N SER A 106 -6.27 -0.19 7.09
CA SER A 106 -5.95 0.61 8.26
C SER A 106 -4.74 1.51 8.03
N HIS A 107 -4.66 2.59 8.79
CA HIS A 107 -3.48 3.46 8.84
C HIS A 107 -2.18 2.70 9.10
N HIS A 108 -2.20 1.68 9.96
CA HIS A 108 -1.04 0.84 10.23
C HIS A 108 -0.62 0.03 9.00
N GLN A 109 -1.58 -0.57 8.29
CA GLN A 109 -1.28 -1.29 7.05
C GLN A 109 -0.71 -0.34 5.98
N ILE A 110 -1.25 0.87 5.86
CA ILE A 110 -0.71 1.91 4.98
C ILE A 110 0.74 2.26 5.35
N TYR A 111 1.02 2.40 6.65
CA TYR A 111 2.38 2.64 7.14
C TYR A 111 3.35 1.49 6.82
N GLU A 112 2.93 0.24 7.00
CA GLU A 112 3.76 -0.91 6.62
C GLU A 112 4.00 -0.99 5.11
N LEU A 113 3.01 -0.62 4.28
CA LEU A 113 3.21 -0.47 2.84
C LEU A 113 4.24 0.62 2.54
N SER A 114 4.19 1.75 3.27
CA SER A 114 5.13 2.85 3.05
C SER A 114 6.60 2.49 3.27
N LYS A 115 6.88 1.51 4.14
CA LYS A 115 8.25 1.03 4.38
C LYS A 115 8.78 0.19 3.21
N LYS A 116 7.89 -0.45 2.46
CA LYS A 116 8.24 -1.32 1.33
C LYS A 116 8.25 -0.58 0.01
N TYR A 117 7.53 0.53 -0.09
CA TYR A 117 7.30 1.27 -1.32
C TYR A 117 7.83 2.70 -1.25
N ARG A 118 7.78 3.39 -2.38
CA ARG A 118 8.25 4.78 -2.54
C ARG A 118 7.33 5.83 -1.92
N PHE A 119 6.76 5.53 -0.74
CA PHE A 119 5.80 6.41 -0.09
C PHE A 119 6.53 7.29 0.90
N VAL A 120 6.56 8.58 0.57
CA VAL A 120 7.00 9.59 1.53
C VAL A 120 5.80 9.97 2.36
N ILE A 121 5.89 9.75 3.67
CA ILE A 121 4.87 10.15 4.63
C ILE A 121 5.24 11.53 5.19
N LYS A 122 4.26 12.42 5.21
CA LYS A 122 4.31 13.68 5.94
C LYS A 122 2.98 13.88 6.65
N GLU A 123 3.02 13.93 7.98
CA GLU A 123 1.82 14.04 8.83
C GLU A 123 0.82 12.91 8.54
N ASN A 124 -0.44 13.22 8.19
CA ASN A 124 -1.49 12.25 7.84
C ASN A 124 -1.65 12.05 6.32
N MET A 125 -0.61 12.40 5.57
CA MET A 125 -0.58 12.30 4.12
C MET A 125 0.62 11.50 3.67
N PHE A 126 0.48 10.87 2.51
CA PHE A 126 1.59 10.28 1.81
C PHE A 126 1.53 10.63 0.32
N PHE A 127 2.68 10.54 -0.33
CA PHE A 127 2.77 10.65 -1.77
C PHE A 127 3.80 9.66 -2.28
N ILE A 128 3.63 9.26 -3.53
CA ILE A 128 4.43 8.23 -4.16
C ILE A 128 5.45 8.91 -5.06
N LEU A 129 6.74 8.71 -4.79
CA LEU A 129 7.78 9.24 -5.67
C LEU A 129 8.01 8.33 -6.86
N LYS A 130 8.21 8.93 -8.05
CA LYS A 130 8.74 8.21 -9.21
C LYS A 130 10.23 7.88 -9.03
N TYR A 131 10.72 6.83 -9.70
CA TYR A 131 12.10 6.37 -9.56
C TYR A 131 13.09 7.37 -10.16
N ASN A 132 12.74 7.98 -11.30
CA ASN A 132 13.55 9.05 -11.88
C ASN A 132 13.68 10.25 -10.93
N VAL A 133 12.62 10.59 -10.18
CA VAL A 133 12.68 11.63 -9.16
C VAL A 133 13.63 11.26 -8.01
N ILE A 134 13.60 10.00 -7.57
CA ILE A 134 14.53 9.50 -6.54
C ILE A 134 15.98 9.59 -7.03
N LEU A 135 16.24 9.23 -8.29
CA LEU A 135 17.56 9.36 -8.92
C LEU A 135 18.02 10.82 -8.97
N GLU A 136 17.16 11.71 -9.47
CA GLU A 136 17.44 13.15 -9.57
C GLU A 136 17.79 13.75 -8.20
N ILE A 137 17.06 13.38 -7.13
CA ILE A 137 17.32 13.84 -5.76
C ILE A 137 18.69 13.38 -5.25
N LEU A 138 19.10 12.16 -5.56
CA LEU A 138 20.38 11.62 -5.12
C LEU A 138 21.55 12.21 -5.92
N THR A 139 21.41 12.33 -7.24
CA THR A 139 22.41 13.00 -8.08
C THR A 139 22.56 14.47 -7.68
N TYR A 140 21.45 15.13 -7.36
CA TYR A 140 21.45 16.48 -6.80
C TYR A 140 22.24 16.52 -5.50
N TYR A 141 21.99 15.60 -4.57
CA TYR A 141 22.73 15.51 -3.31
C TYR A 141 24.24 15.32 -3.48
N ASP A 142 24.65 14.45 -4.39
CA ASP A 142 26.07 14.22 -4.66
C ASP A 142 26.74 15.43 -5.28
N SER A 143 26.01 16.12 -6.16
CA SER A 143 26.48 17.36 -6.79
C SER A 143 26.63 18.45 -5.74
N ILE A 144 25.68 18.55 -4.82
CA ILE A 144 25.70 19.45 -3.67
C ILE A 144 26.90 19.16 -2.75
N LEU A 145 27.09 17.90 -2.35
CA LEU A 145 28.17 17.51 -1.44
C LEU A 145 29.55 17.75 -2.06
N LYS A 146 29.67 17.66 -3.39
CA LYS A 146 30.89 17.98 -4.14
C LYS A 146 31.16 19.49 -4.26
N LEU A 147 30.12 20.32 -4.17
CA LEU A 147 30.23 21.79 -4.26
C LEU A 147 30.56 22.46 -2.92
N GLY A 148 30.43 21.76 -1.78
CA GLY A 148 30.78 22.26 -0.45
C GLY A 148 29.80 23.32 0.09
N ASP A 149 30.27 24.16 1.03
CA ASP A 149 29.46 25.17 1.76
C ASP A 149 28.91 26.33 0.90
N ASN A 150 29.08 26.30 -0.43
CA ASN A 150 28.71 27.37 -1.35
C ASN A 150 27.33 27.19 -2.01
N ILE A 151 26.43 26.42 -1.38
CA ILE A 151 25.09 26.20 -1.93
C ILE A 151 24.15 27.16 -1.26
N ASP A 152 23.64 28.08 -2.08
CA ASP A 152 22.57 28.97 -1.67
C ASP A 152 21.31 28.15 -1.36
N GLU A 153 20.68 28.40 -0.21
CA GLU A 153 19.42 27.72 0.16
C GLU A 153 18.32 27.97 -0.90
N GLU A 154 18.43 29.07 -1.66
CA GLU A 154 17.54 29.37 -2.79
C GLU A 154 17.68 28.41 -3.98
N MET A 155 18.78 27.64 -4.07
CA MET A 155 18.96 26.60 -5.09
C MET A 155 18.35 25.25 -4.67
N ASP A 156 17.90 25.13 -3.41
CA ASP A 156 17.32 23.92 -2.85
C ASP A 156 15.86 23.70 -3.26
N ILE A 157 15.71 23.03 -4.40
CA ILE A 157 14.40 22.74 -4.98
C ILE A 157 13.65 21.59 -4.29
N TYR A 158 14.29 20.86 -3.36
CA TYR A 158 13.71 19.68 -2.73
C TYR A 158 13.43 19.88 -1.24
N PRO A 159 12.21 19.57 -0.77
CA PRO A 159 11.93 19.62 0.66
C PRO A 159 12.82 18.69 1.47
N GLU A 160 13.33 19.17 2.61
CA GLU A 160 14.27 18.43 3.47
C GLU A 160 13.75 17.06 3.90
N PHE A 161 12.45 16.93 4.19
CA PHE A 161 11.87 15.65 4.60
C PHE A 161 11.87 14.58 3.49
N VAL A 162 11.70 14.99 2.23
CA VAL A 162 11.78 14.08 1.06
C VAL A 162 13.19 13.56 0.90
N LYS A 163 14.11 14.51 0.96
CA LYS A 163 15.55 14.32 0.87
C LYS A 163 16.07 13.33 1.94
N GLN A 164 15.65 13.50 3.19
CA GLN A 164 15.97 12.58 4.29
C GLN A 164 15.37 11.19 4.07
N TRP A 165 14.12 11.12 3.58
CA TRP A 165 13.47 9.85 3.26
C TRP A 165 14.26 9.09 2.18
N VAL A 166 14.64 9.77 1.08
CA VAL A 166 15.41 9.16 -0.01
C VAL A 166 16.75 8.61 0.50
N LYS A 167 17.50 9.39 1.29
CA LYS A 167 18.76 8.94 1.91
C LYS A 167 18.62 7.74 2.84
N LYS A 168 17.47 7.60 3.50
CA LYS A 168 17.22 6.50 4.44
C LYS A 168 16.96 5.17 3.74
N TYR A 169 16.29 5.21 2.58
CA TYR A 169 15.79 4.00 1.91
C TYR A 169 16.57 3.61 0.65
N TYR A 170 17.39 4.50 0.10
CA TYR A 170 18.16 4.24 -1.11
C TYR A 170 19.64 4.59 -0.91
N ASN A 171 20.51 3.77 -1.49
CA ASN A 171 21.93 4.07 -1.62
C ASN A 171 22.33 4.21 -3.10
N GLU A 172 23.38 4.99 -3.36
CA GLU A 172 23.91 5.24 -4.72
C GLU A 172 24.22 3.93 -5.48
N LYS A 173 24.71 2.90 -4.78
CA LYS A 173 25.12 1.63 -5.41
C LYS A 173 23.94 0.84 -5.99
N GLU A 174 22.81 0.81 -5.31
CA GLU A 174 21.59 0.14 -5.77
C GLU A 174 20.99 0.87 -6.99
N LEU A 175 21.17 2.19 -7.06
CA LEU A 175 20.62 3.00 -8.14
C LEU A 175 21.49 3.03 -9.40
N VAL A 176 22.81 2.94 -9.28
CA VAL A 176 23.69 2.69 -10.45
C VAL A 176 23.29 1.38 -11.14
N VAL A 177 22.97 0.35 -10.35
CA VAL A 177 22.45 -0.91 -10.90
C VAL A 177 21.11 -0.69 -11.59
N TYR A 178 20.20 0.08 -10.99
CA TYR A 178 18.92 0.42 -11.61
C TYR A 178 19.09 1.15 -12.95
N GLU A 179 19.88 2.23 -13.00
CA GLU A 179 20.12 3.00 -14.21
C GLU A 179 20.71 2.14 -15.32
N GLN A 180 21.68 1.27 -15.00
CA GLN A 180 22.25 0.34 -15.97
C GLN A 180 21.20 -0.60 -16.54
N ILE A 181 20.26 -1.07 -15.72
CA ILE A 181 19.19 -1.95 -16.17
C ILE A 181 18.16 -1.19 -17.00
N VAL A 182 17.73 0.00 -16.57
CA VAL A 182 16.78 0.83 -17.35
C VAL A 182 17.37 1.17 -18.71
N ASN A 183 18.63 1.61 -18.75
CA ASN A 183 19.35 1.89 -19.99
C ASN A 183 19.47 0.65 -20.88
N PHE A 184 19.77 -0.51 -20.29
CA PHE A 184 19.79 -1.78 -21.03
C PHE A 184 18.41 -2.12 -21.63
N LEU A 185 17.33 -1.97 -20.86
CA LEU A 185 15.97 -2.27 -21.31
C LEU A 185 15.51 -1.31 -22.40
N GLN A 186 15.77 -0.01 -22.25
CA GLN A 186 15.47 1.00 -23.26
C GLN A 186 16.23 0.75 -24.56
N ASN A 187 17.53 0.44 -24.48
CA ASN A 187 18.35 0.13 -25.65
C ASN A 187 17.93 -1.18 -26.34
N LYS A 188 17.46 -2.17 -25.57
CA LYS A 188 17.12 -3.49 -26.11
C LYS A 188 15.70 -3.57 -26.67
N TYR A 189 14.74 -2.87 -26.07
CA TYR A 189 13.32 -3.05 -26.38
C TYR A 189 12.65 -1.83 -27.02
N GLY A 190 13.29 -0.64 -26.99
CA GLY A 190 12.72 0.60 -27.53
C GLY A 190 11.52 1.10 -26.71
N GLU A 191 11.56 2.39 -26.33
CA GLU A 191 10.56 3.07 -25.48
C GLU A 191 10.03 2.24 -24.30
N TYR A 192 10.89 2.06 -23.29
CA TYR A 192 10.45 1.60 -21.98
C TYR A 192 9.80 2.76 -21.21
N ASN A 193 8.58 3.12 -21.60
CA ASN A 193 7.75 4.09 -20.90
C ASN A 193 6.76 3.35 -20.00
N ASN A 194 7.15 3.05 -18.75
CA ASN A 194 6.28 3.03 -17.55
C ASN A 194 6.89 2.23 -16.38
N LEU A 195 7.61 2.94 -15.49
CA LEU A 195 7.25 3.20 -14.09
C LEU A 195 6.77 2.11 -13.10
N LEU A 196 6.68 0.82 -13.46
CA LEU A 196 6.23 -0.23 -12.52
C LEU A 196 7.25 -1.33 -12.24
N GLU A 197 8.38 -1.35 -12.93
CA GLU A 197 9.16 -2.58 -12.98
C GLU A 197 10.44 -2.61 -12.14
N TYR A 198 10.75 -1.69 -11.22
CA TYR A 198 12.00 -1.91 -10.47
C TYR A 198 11.96 -3.16 -9.60
N ASP A 199 10.86 -3.40 -8.87
CA ASP A 199 10.72 -4.61 -8.06
C ASP A 199 10.59 -5.86 -8.94
N PHE A 200 9.89 -5.77 -10.07
CA PHE A 200 9.81 -6.86 -11.07
C PHE A 200 11.17 -7.15 -11.71
N ILE A 201 11.95 -6.12 -12.05
CA ILE A 201 13.30 -6.20 -12.61
C ILE A 201 14.26 -6.76 -11.57
N LEU A 202 14.22 -6.29 -10.32
CA LEU A 202 15.03 -6.81 -9.23
C LEU A 202 14.69 -8.26 -8.93
N ASP A 203 13.41 -8.63 -8.90
CA ASP A 203 12.99 -10.03 -8.74
C ASP A 203 13.39 -10.88 -9.93
N TYR A 204 13.23 -10.37 -11.17
CA TYR A 204 13.70 -11.05 -12.37
C TYR A 204 15.22 -11.29 -12.32
N ILE A 205 16.00 -10.29 -11.90
CA ILE A 205 17.45 -10.36 -11.79
C ILE A 205 17.87 -11.32 -10.66
N LYS A 206 17.26 -11.22 -9.48
CA LYS A 206 17.50 -12.15 -8.37
C LYS A 206 17.23 -13.59 -8.79
N ASN A 207 16.10 -13.83 -9.46
CA ASN A 207 15.71 -15.15 -9.97
C ASN A 207 16.63 -15.63 -11.10
N LYS A 208 17.10 -14.75 -11.97
CA LYS A 208 18.05 -15.10 -13.06
C LYS A 208 19.44 -15.45 -12.52
N ILE A 209 19.97 -14.65 -11.59
CA ILE A 209 21.24 -14.94 -10.90
C ILE A 209 21.17 -16.26 -10.13
N GLN A 210 20.05 -16.57 -9.47
CA GLN A 210 19.85 -17.87 -8.82
C GLN A 210 19.82 -19.03 -9.84
N ARG A 211 19.10 -18.88 -10.96
CA ARG A 211 19.03 -19.92 -12.00
C ARG A 211 20.38 -20.22 -12.65
N ASP A 212 21.21 -19.19 -12.86
CA ASP A 212 22.53 -19.35 -13.47
C ASP A 212 23.53 -19.98 -12.47
N LYS A 213 23.38 -19.73 -11.16
CA LYS A 213 24.13 -20.43 -10.10
C LYS A 213 23.77 -21.90 -9.93
N CYS A 214 22.53 -22.30 -10.26
CA CYS A 214 22.10 -23.71 -10.21
C CYS A 214 22.49 -24.52 -11.46
N LYS A 215 23.05 -23.87 -12.49
CA LYS A 215 23.52 -24.52 -13.74
C LYS A 215 25.04 -24.69 -13.81
N GLN A 216 25.76 -24.31 -12.76
CA GLN A 216 27.19 -24.58 -12.54
C GLN A 216 27.34 -25.70 -11.53
#